data_AF-A0A1E7LL51-F1
#
_entry.id   AF-A0A1E7LL51-F1
#
_cell.length_a   1.000
_cell.length_b   1.000
_cell.length_c   1.000
_cell.angle_alpha   90.00
_cell.angle_beta   90.00
_cell.angle_gamma   90.00
#
_symmetry.space_group_name_H-M   'P 1'
#
loop_
_entity.id
_entity.type
_entity.pdbx_description
1 polymer ?
#
loop_
_entity_poly.entity_id
_entity_poly.type
_entity_poly.pdbx_seq_one_letter_code
_entity_poly.pdbx_strand_id
1 'polypeptide(L)'
;MRFGRRKQATAVAVAVIGGLLSPFAPAATAAPAPPADPGKPPASSPDRADSAQPPAVWPRPQSIRATGPAVPLGTEATVVAAPDADPYAVAELRSLVRDAGVTTVHESLPGRGPLIR
;
A
#
# COMPACT_ATOMS: atom_id res chain seq x y z
N MET A 1 -60.38 5.08 -22.76
CA MET A 1 -59.13 5.73 -23.22
C MET A 1 -58.29 6.01 -21.97
N ARG A 2 -57.26 5.22 -21.62
CA ARG A 2 -55.81 5.38 -21.96
C ARG A 2 -55.30 6.75 -21.49
N PHE A 3 -54.33 6.96 -20.59
CA PHE A 3 -53.17 6.21 -20.07
C PHE A 3 -52.85 6.74 -18.64
N GLY A 4 -52.37 5.97 -17.67
CA GLY A 4 -51.05 5.36 -17.64
C GLY A 4 -49.93 6.36 -17.31
N ARG A 5 -49.91 7.00 -16.13
CA ARG A 5 -48.79 7.86 -15.71
C ARG A 5 -47.75 7.03 -14.94
N ARG A 6 -46.64 6.72 -15.61
CA ARG A 6 -45.44 6.12 -15.03
C ARG A 6 -44.34 7.18 -14.90
N LYS A 7 -43.67 7.14 -13.75
CA LYS A 7 -42.23 7.36 -13.48
C LYS A 7 -41.59 8.70 -13.87
N GLN A 8 -40.91 9.35 -12.92
CA GLN A 8 -39.47 9.21 -12.64
C GLN A 8 -39.02 10.38 -11.74
N ALA A 9 -38.34 10.08 -10.64
CA ALA A 9 -37.67 11.08 -9.82
C ALA A 9 -36.38 11.51 -10.51
N THR A 10 -36.25 12.79 -10.84
CA THR A 10 -35.03 13.34 -11.45
C THR A 10 -34.04 13.68 -10.34
N ALA A 11 -33.04 12.82 -10.14
CA ALA A 11 -31.86 13.17 -9.35
C ALA A 11 -30.93 14.01 -10.22
N VAL A 12 -30.67 15.25 -9.81
CA VAL A 12 -29.72 16.15 -10.47
C VAL A 12 -28.34 15.89 -9.87
N ALA A 13 -27.44 15.29 -10.65
CA ALA A 13 -26.02 15.19 -10.32
C ALA A 13 -25.29 16.42 -10.88
N VAL A 14 -24.65 17.20 -10.01
CA VAL A 14 -23.76 18.30 -10.40
C VAL A 14 -22.33 17.75 -10.45
N ALA A 15 -21.79 17.56 -11.65
CA ALA A 15 -20.38 17.28 -11.85
C ALA A 15 -19.63 18.60 -12.06
N VAL A 16 -18.72 18.96 -11.15
CA VAL A 16 -17.81 20.09 -11.31
C VAL A 16 -16.58 19.61 -12.09
N ILE A 17 -16.44 20.07 -13.33
CA ILE A 17 -15.28 19.85 -14.20
C ILE A 17 -14.31 21.01 -14.00
N GLY A 18 -13.26 20.80 -13.22
CA GLY A 18 -12.21 21.80 -12.95
C GLY A 18 -10.91 21.52 -13.69
N GLY A 19 -10.94 21.41 -15.03
CA GLY A 19 -9.74 21.15 -15.83
C GLY A 19 -9.68 22.02 -17.08
N LEU A 20 -9.06 23.20 -16.99
CA LEU A 20 -8.68 24.02 -18.14
C LEU A 20 -7.16 24.18 -18.19
N LEU A 21 -6.60 23.82 -19.36
CA LEU A 21 -5.26 24.10 -19.90
C LEU A 21 -4.13 23.09 -19.63
N SER A 22 -4.13 21.98 -20.39
CA SER A 22 -2.91 21.42 -20.98
C SER A 22 -3.23 20.87 -22.37
N PRO A 23 -2.55 21.27 -23.47
CA PRO A 23 -2.93 20.87 -24.83
C PRO A 23 -2.54 19.44 -25.22
N PHE A 24 -1.91 18.64 -24.34
CA PHE A 24 -1.36 17.32 -24.71
C PHE A 24 -1.45 16.28 -23.58
N ALA A 25 -2.65 15.81 -23.24
CA ALA A 25 -2.81 14.63 -22.38
C ALA A 25 -3.68 13.56 -23.07
N PRO A 26 -3.22 12.29 -23.17
CA PRO A 26 -4.06 11.21 -23.69
C PRO A 26 -5.22 10.94 -22.73
N ALA A 27 -6.41 10.72 -23.29
CA ALA A 27 -7.62 10.41 -22.52
C ALA A 27 -7.48 9.03 -21.85
N ALA A 28 -7.09 9.01 -20.57
CA ALA A 28 -7.19 7.82 -19.73
C ALA A 28 -8.56 7.81 -19.06
N THR A 29 -9.54 7.15 -19.69
CA THR A 29 -10.83 6.85 -19.06
C THR A 29 -10.65 5.73 -18.04
N ALA A 30 -10.59 6.07 -16.75
CA ALA A 30 -10.73 5.10 -15.67
C ALA A 30 -12.23 4.85 -15.41
N ALA A 31 -12.81 3.89 -16.14
CA ALA A 31 -14.15 3.40 -15.83
C ALA A 31 -14.12 2.69 -14.46
N PRO A 32 -15.01 3.01 -13.51
CA PRO A 32 -15.14 2.25 -12.27
C PRO A 32 -15.45 0.78 -12.59
N ALA A 33 -14.71 -0.14 -11.98
CA ALA A 33 -14.99 -1.56 -12.10
C ALA A 33 -16.39 -1.87 -11.53
N PRO A 34 -17.13 -2.82 -12.14
CA PRO A 34 -18.42 -3.24 -11.60
C PRO A 34 -18.26 -3.78 -10.17
N PRO A 35 -19.30 -3.64 -9.32
CA PRO A 35 -19.26 -4.11 -7.94
C PRO A 35 -18.93 -5.60 -7.88
N ALA A 36 -18.05 -5.97 -6.94
CA ALA A 36 -17.59 -7.33 -6.77
C ALA A 36 -18.76 -8.27 -6.43
N ASP A 37 -18.76 -9.45 -7.06
CA ASP A 37 -19.70 -10.53 -6.80
C ASP A 37 -19.58 -10.98 -5.32
N PRO A 38 -20.68 -10.96 -4.53
CA PRO A 38 -20.67 -11.40 -3.13
C PRO A 38 -20.20 -12.84 -2.93
N GLY A 39 -20.18 -13.67 -3.98
CA GLY A 39 -19.66 -15.05 -3.95
C GLY A 39 -18.16 -15.18 -4.21
N LYS A 40 -17.45 -14.08 -4.54
CA LYS A 40 -16.02 -14.13 -4.85
C LYS A 40 -15.20 -13.87 -3.58
N PRO A 41 -14.30 -14.79 -3.18
CA PRO A 41 -13.37 -14.52 -2.08
C PRO A 41 -12.57 -13.24 -2.40
N PRO A 42 -12.26 -12.40 -1.39
CA PRO A 42 -11.47 -11.19 -1.60
C PRO A 42 -10.18 -11.56 -2.32
N ALA A 43 -9.77 -10.73 -3.29
CA ALA A 43 -8.50 -10.93 -3.96
C ALA A 43 -7.40 -11.02 -2.89
N SER A 44 -6.79 -12.20 -2.76
CA SER A 44 -5.62 -12.37 -1.91
C SER A 44 -4.59 -11.37 -2.39
N SER A 45 -4.14 -10.47 -1.50
CA SER A 45 -2.94 -9.69 -1.77
C SER A 45 -1.87 -10.68 -2.24
N PRO A 46 -1.20 -10.44 -3.38
CA PRO A 46 -0.18 -11.36 -3.87
C PRO A 46 0.79 -11.66 -2.72
N ASP A 47 0.99 -12.94 -2.46
CA ASP A 47 1.85 -13.39 -1.39
C ASP A 47 3.25 -12.81 -1.64
N ARG A 48 3.64 -11.87 -0.78
CA ARG A 48 4.92 -11.16 -0.88
C ARG A 48 6.10 -12.12 -0.66
N ALA A 49 5.84 -13.30 -0.09
CA ALA A 49 6.86 -14.28 0.26
C ALA A 49 7.45 -15.03 -0.95
N ASP A 50 6.74 -15.12 -2.08
CA ASP A 50 7.02 -16.16 -3.10
C ASP A 50 7.61 -15.64 -4.43
N SER A 51 7.84 -14.32 -4.56
CA SER A 51 8.43 -13.77 -5.78
C SER A 51 9.88 -13.32 -5.54
N ALA A 52 10.83 -13.94 -6.25
CA ALA A 52 12.19 -13.42 -6.42
C ALA A 52 12.25 -12.00 -7.05
N GLN A 53 11.09 -11.43 -7.39
CA GLN A 53 10.93 -10.11 -7.94
C GLN A 53 10.86 -9.05 -6.83
N PRO A 54 11.59 -7.93 -6.96
CA PRO A 54 11.49 -6.84 -6.00
C PRO A 54 10.08 -6.23 -5.94
N PRO A 55 9.68 -5.67 -4.78
CA PRO A 55 8.37 -5.08 -4.61
C PRO A 55 8.14 -3.87 -5.52
N ALA A 56 6.88 -3.59 -5.83
CA ALA A 56 6.48 -2.35 -6.50
C ALA A 56 6.60 -1.17 -5.52
N VAL A 57 7.53 -0.26 -5.77
CA VAL A 57 7.82 0.92 -4.94
C VAL A 57 7.60 2.20 -5.75
N TRP A 58 6.92 3.18 -5.14
CA TRP A 58 6.68 4.51 -5.73
C TRP A 58 7.13 5.63 -4.77
N PRO A 59 7.81 6.69 -5.27
CA PRO A 59 8.36 6.85 -6.62
C PRO A 59 9.32 5.73 -7.02
N ARG A 60 9.46 5.46 -8.33
CA ARG A 60 10.34 4.39 -8.81
C ARG A 60 11.77 4.64 -8.30
N PRO A 61 12.38 3.70 -7.56
CA PRO A 61 13.76 3.82 -7.14
C PRO A 61 14.71 3.93 -8.33
N GLN A 62 15.82 4.67 -8.17
CA GLN A 62 16.89 4.73 -9.18
C GLN A 62 17.50 3.34 -9.44
N SER A 63 17.59 2.50 -8.40
CA SER A 63 18.02 1.11 -8.52
C SER A 63 17.31 0.23 -7.48
N ILE A 64 17.05 -1.02 -7.83
CA ILE A 64 16.58 -2.07 -6.91
C ILE A 64 17.11 -3.41 -7.40
N ARG A 65 17.68 -4.21 -6.50
CA ARG A 65 18.20 -5.55 -6.79
C ARG A 65 17.76 -6.49 -5.67
N ALA A 66 17.10 -7.59 -6.02
CA ALA A 66 16.80 -8.64 -5.05
C ALA A 66 18.09 -9.43 -4.76
N THR A 67 18.41 -9.62 -3.48
CA THR A 67 19.57 -10.38 -3.04
C THR A 67 19.14 -11.49 -2.10
N GLY A 68 19.17 -12.73 -2.58
CA GLY A 68 18.80 -13.90 -1.79
C GLY A 68 17.29 -14.04 -1.53
N PRO A 69 16.91 -15.01 -0.70
CA PRO A 69 15.53 -15.26 -0.32
C PRO A 69 15.00 -14.20 0.65
N ALA A 70 13.67 -14.09 0.75
CA ALA A 70 13.03 -13.28 1.78
C ALA A 70 13.38 -13.79 3.19
N VAL A 71 13.60 -12.86 4.12
CA VAL A 71 13.88 -13.17 5.53
C VAL A 71 12.58 -13.01 6.33
N PRO A 72 12.05 -14.09 6.95
CA PRO A 72 10.86 -13.98 7.76
C PRO A 72 11.15 -13.18 9.04
N LEU A 73 10.25 -12.26 9.38
CA LEU A 73 10.29 -11.58 10.67
C LEU A 73 9.69 -12.50 11.75
N GLY A 74 10.39 -12.59 12.89
CA GLY A 74 9.89 -13.27 14.08
C GLY A 74 9.14 -12.31 15.00
N THR A 75 8.89 -12.74 16.24
CA THR A 75 8.28 -11.88 17.28
C THR A 75 9.27 -10.92 17.92
N GLU A 76 10.57 -11.12 17.72
CA GLU A 76 11.63 -10.28 18.27
C GLU A 76 12.49 -9.72 17.14
N ALA A 77 12.95 -8.48 17.27
CA ALA A 77 13.93 -7.87 16.37
C ALA A 77 14.87 -6.92 17.13
N THR A 78 16.04 -6.65 16.57
CA THR A 78 16.99 -5.67 17.11
C THR A 78 17.18 -4.52 16.13
N VAL A 79 16.95 -3.28 16.58
CA VAL A 79 17.16 -2.06 15.81
C VAL A 79 18.41 -1.36 16.34
N VAL A 80 19.41 -1.20 15.48
CA VAL A 80 20.66 -0.49 15.84
C VAL A 80 20.74 0.79 15.03
N ALA A 81 20.51 1.92 15.69
CA ALA A 81 20.61 3.24 15.11
C ALA A 81 21.98 3.87 15.42
N ALA A 82 22.52 4.62 14.46
CA ALA A 82 23.68 5.47 14.71
C ALA A 82 23.32 6.59 15.69
N PRO A 83 24.29 7.16 16.44
CA PRO A 83 24.03 8.24 17.39
C PRO A 83 23.40 9.50 16.77
N ASP A 84 23.61 9.70 15.48
CA ASP A 84 23.13 10.83 14.67
C ASP A 84 21.92 10.47 13.79
N ALA A 85 21.35 9.26 13.93
CA ALA A 85 20.15 8.88 13.20
C ALA A 85 18.97 9.81 13.55
N ASP A 86 18.17 10.16 12.54
CA ASP A 86 16.98 10.97 12.73
C ASP A 86 16.01 10.29 13.72
N PRO A 87 15.69 10.92 14.87
CA PRO A 87 14.83 10.31 15.88
C PRO A 87 13.43 9.98 15.36
N TYR A 88 12.90 10.74 14.40
CA TYR A 88 11.58 10.47 13.82
C TYR A 88 11.62 9.25 12.89
N ALA A 89 12.68 9.11 12.09
CA ALA A 89 12.86 7.93 11.25
C ALA A 89 13.00 6.65 12.09
N VAL A 90 13.73 6.73 13.21
CA VAL A 90 13.86 5.60 14.15
C VAL A 90 12.52 5.27 14.82
N ALA A 91 11.71 6.27 15.17
CA ALA A 91 10.37 6.06 15.73
C ALA A 91 9.43 5.38 14.73
N GLU A 92 9.40 5.86 13.47
CA GLU A 92 8.59 5.27 12.40
C GLU A 92 9.02 3.83 12.10
N LEU A 93 10.33 3.56 12.03
CA LEU A 93 10.84 2.20 11.85
C LEU A 93 10.34 1.26 12.95
N ARG A 94 10.37 1.70 14.21
CA ARG A 94 9.87 0.92 15.36
C ARG A 94 8.37 0.65 15.24
N SER A 95 7.58 1.59 14.71
CA SER A 95 6.16 1.35 14.45
C SER A 95 5.97 0.30 13.35
N LEU A 96 6.65 0.46 12.22
CA LEU A 96 6.53 -0.44 11.07
C LEU A 96 6.88 -1.89 11.39
N VAL A 97 7.93 -2.14 12.18
CA VAL A 97 8.28 -3.50 12.58
C VAL A 97 7.25 -4.10 13.54
N ARG A 98 6.64 -3.30 14.41
CA ARG A 98 5.55 -3.76 15.28
C ARG A 98 4.31 -4.11 14.48
N ASP A 99 3.95 -3.28 13.51
CA ASP A 99 2.83 -3.54 12.60
C ASP A 99 3.07 -4.80 11.75
N ALA A 100 4.33 -5.13 11.48
CA ALA A 100 4.73 -6.37 10.82
C ALA A 100 4.70 -7.62 11.74
N GLY A 101 4.31 -7.47 13.01
CA GLY A 101 4.14 -8.58 13.96
C GLY A 101 5.27 -8.76 14.97
N VAL A 102 6.28 -7.88 14.97
CA VAL A 102 7.33 -7.90 16.00
C VAL A 102 6.77 -7.36 17.31
N THR A 103 6.73 -8.18 18.35
CA THR A 103 6.22 -7.76 19.68
C THR A 103 7.33 -7.17 20.56
N THR A 104 8.57 -7.62 20.39
CA THR A 104 9.73 -7.17 21.17
C THR A 104 10.78 -6.54 20.27
N VAL A 105 11.13 -5.28 20.53
CA VAL A 105 12.20 -4.56 19.82
C VAL A 105 13.34 -4.27 20.79
N HIS A 106 14.53 -4.81 20.52
CA HIS A 106 15.76 -4.54 21.24
C HIS A 106 16.51 -3.36 20.60
N GLU A 107 17.12 -2.51 21.41
CA GLU A 107 17.80 -1.30 20.94
C GLU A 107 19.34 -1.41 21.02
N SER A 108 19.85 -2.52 21.55
CA SER A 108 21.28 -2.75 21.74
C SER A 108 21.65 -4.21 21.52
N LEU A 109 22.92 -4.43 21.13
CA LEU A 109 23.50 -5.76 21.02
C LEU A 109 23.81 -6.35 22.42
N PRO A 110 23.80 -7.68 22.58
CA PRO A 110 23.68 -8.71 21.52
C PRO A 110 22.28 -8.87 20.93
N GLY A 111 21.24 -8.25 21.51
CA GLY A 111 19.88 -8.27 20.97
C GLY A 111 19.30 -9.68 20.78
N ARG A 112 18.20 -9.78 20.04
CA ARG A 112 17.61 -11.03 19.52
C ARG A 112 16.85 -10.79 18.22
N GLY A 113 16.55 -11.87 17.50
CA GLY A 113 15.81 -11.84 16.24
C GLY A 113 16.60 -11.22 15.09
N PRO A 114 15.92 -10.88 13.97
CA PRO A 114 16.55 -10.19 12.84
C PRO A 114 17.14 -8.85 13.28
N LEU A 115 18.32 -8.52 12.74
CA LEU A 115 19.01 -7.26 12.97
C LEU A 115 18.66 -6.28 11.85
N ILE A 116 18.03 -5.16 12.21
CA ILE A 116 17.71 -4.06 11.30
C ILE A 116 18.76 -2.95 11.52
N ARG A 117 19.47 -2.58 10.45
CA ARG A 117 20.50 -1.54 10.42
C ARG A 117 20.22 -0.57 9.29
#